data_AF-F8P5T9-F1
#
_entry.id   AF-F8P5T9-F1
#
_cell.length_a   1.000
_cell.length_b   1.000
_cell.length_c   1.000
_cell.angle_alpha   90.00
_cell.angle_beta   90.00
_cell.angle_gamma   90.00
#
_symmetry.space_group_name_H-M   'P 1'
#
loop_
_entity.id
_entity.type
_entity.pdbx_description
1 polymer ?
#
loop_
_entity_poly.entity_id
_entity_poly.type
_entity_poly.pdbx_seq_one_letter_code
_entity_poly.pdbx_strand_id
1 'polypeptide(L)'
;MTLDLHKNPHSCLEKELDRKAKPRYNGPYEIVRCTKGGLYVLKEMDGSVSQRAIAAFRLLSYFNQQSMPLLDELDDHDDNLDEPEDEPDYEHNNSDDEDDD
;
A
#
# COMPACT_ATOMS: atom_id res chain seq x y z
N MET A 1 -17.03 24.98 31.91
CA MET A 1 -15.72 25.42 31.41
C MET A 1 -15.38 24.50 30.25
N THR A 2 -15.72 24.91 29.03
CA THR A 2 -15.40 24.20 27.80
C THR A 2 -13.92 24.43 27.50
N LEU A 3 -13.13 23.36 27.40
CA LEU A 3 -11.74 23.45 26.98
C LEU A 3 -11.74 23.62 25.46
N ASP A 4 -11.57 24.86 25.00
CA ASP A 4 -11.35 25.14 23.59
C ASP A 4 -10.06 24.42 23.17
N LEU A 5 -10.20 23.46 22.25
CA LEU A 5 -9.09 22.76 21.63
C LEU A 5 -8.29 23.78 20.81
N HIS A 6 -7.29 24.39 21.44
CA HIS A 6 -6.31 25.21 20.75
C HIS A 6 -5.63 24.31 19.71
N LYS A 7 -6.05 24.43 18.44
CA LYS A 7 -5.39 23.72 17.33
C LYS A 7 -3.95 24.18 17.30
N ASN A 8 -3.07 23.32 17.78
CA ASN A 8 -1.63 23.52 17.68
C ASN A 8 -1.27 23.66 16.18
N PRO A 9 -0.76 24.81 15.71
CA PRO A 9 -0.42 25.03 14.31
C PRO A 9 0.65 24.07 13.79
N HIS A 10 1.40 23.43 14.70
CA HIS A 10 2.34 22.37 14.36
C HIS A 10 1.65 21.11 13.86
N SER A 11 0.40 20.82 14.28
CA SER A 11 -0.29 19.57 13.93
C SER A 11 -0.64 19.43 12.44
N CYS A 12 -0.92 20.54 11.74
CA CYS A 12 -1.18 20.53 10.30
C CYS A 12 0.13 20.36 9.50
N LEU A 13 1.22 21.00 9.96
CA LEU A 13 2.53 20.86 9.34
C LEU A 13 3.11 19.45 9.54
N GLU A 14 2.96 18.89 10.74
CA GLU A 14 3.35 17.50 11.04
C GLU A 14 2.62 16.52 10.12
N LYS A 15 1.30 16.66 9.94
CA LYS A 15 0.50 15.81 9.03
C LYS A 15 0.92 15.93 7.56
N GLU A 16 1.23 17.13 7.08
CA GLU A 16 1.68 17.35 5.69
C GLU A 16 3.09 16.74 5.46
N LEU A 17 3.99 16.88 6.44
CA LEU A 17 5.34 16.31 6.39
C LEU A 17 5.31 14.77 6.49
N ASP A 18 4.41 14.21 7.29
CA ASP A 18 4.25 12.77 7.47
C ASP A 18 3.87 12.06 6.16
N ARG A 19 3.14 12.73 5.26
CA ARG A 19 2.70 12.15 3.98
C ARG A 19 3.88 11.70 3.11
N LYS A 20 5.01 12.44 3.17
CA LYS A 20 6.24 12.18 2.42
C LYS A 20 7.33 11.48 3.22
N ALA A 21 7.26 11.52 4.55
CA ALA A 21 8.25 10.89 5.43
C ALA A 21 8.04 9.38 5.61
N LYS A 22 6.85 8.86 5.30
CA LYS A 22 6.57 7.42 5.39
C LYS A 22 7.50 6.61 4.48
N PRO A 23 8.14 5.54 4.99
CA PRO A 23 8.91 4.63 4.14
C PRO A 23 7.96 3.99 3.12
N ARG A 24 8.36 4.05 1.83
CA ARG A 24 7.61 3.47 0.72
C ARG A 24 8.53 2.55 -0.07
N TYR A 25 7.94 1.49 -0.58
CA TYR A 25 8.62 0.62 -1.53
C TYR A 25 8.71 1.34 -2.88
N ASN A 26 9.91 1.46 -3.43
CA ASN A 26 10.16 2.24 -4.66
C ASN A 26 10.10 1.39 -5.94
N GLY A 27 9.70 0.12 -5.83
CA GLY A 27 9.48 -0.76 -6.97
C GLY A 27 10.32 -2.04 -6.90
N PRO A 28 10.01 -3.00 -7.80
CA PRO A 28 10.77 -4.23 -7.94
C PRO A 28 12.19 -3.94 -8.47
N TYR A 29 13.16 -4.58 -7.83
CA TYR A 29 14.57 -4.51 -8.21
C TYR A 29 15.15 -5.91 -8.34
N GLU A 30 16.13 -6.06 -9.22
CA GLU A 30 16.94 -7.26 -9.30
C GLU A 30 18.26 -7.08 -8.55
N ILE A 31 18.69 -8.11 -7.80
CA ILE A 31 19.97 -8.10 -7.09
C ILE A 31 21.09 -8.41 -8.08
N VAL A 32 22.03 -7.49 -8.23
CA VAL A 32 23.23 -7.67 -9.08
C VAL A 32 24.32 -8.41 -8.32
N ARG A 33 24.61 -7.99 -7.09
CA ARG A 33 25.62 -8.63 -6.21
C ARG A 33 25.46 -8.23 -4.75
N CYS A 34 25.99 -9.07 -3.87
CA CYS A 34 26.20 -8.74 -2.46
C CYS A 34 27.68 -8.37 -2.22
N THR A 35 27.91 -7.34 -1.41
CA THR A 35 29.23 -6.95 -0.95
C THR A 35 29.63 -7.77 0.29
N LYS A 36 30.93 -7.86 0.58
CA LYS A 36 31.43 -8.58 1.78
C LYS A 36 30.83 -8.06 3.10
N GLY A 37 30.34 -6.81 3.12
CA GLY A 37 29.69 -6.20 4.28
C GLY A 37 28.17 -6.38 4.36
N GLY A 38 27.55 -7.18 3.47
CA GLY A 38 26.11 -7.44 3.50
C GLY A 38 25.24 -6.34 2.89
N LEU A 39 25.83 -5.43 2.10
CA LEU A 39 25.07 -4.50 1.26
C LEU A 39 24.86 -5.09 -0.13
N TYR A 40 23.73 -4.78 -0.74
CA TYR A 40 23.34 -5.25 -2.07
C TYR A 40 23.44 -4.14 -3.10
N VAL A 41 23.97 -4.44 -4.28
CA VAL A 41 23.83 -3.60 -5.46
C VAL A 41 22.62 -4.07 -6.22
N LEU A 42 21.71 -3.16 -6.52
CA LEU A 42 20.45 -3.42 -7.22
C LEU A 42 20.48 -2.85 -8.63
N LYS A 43 19.67 -3.42 -9.52
CA LYS A 43 19.30 -2.78 -10.78
C LYS A 43 17.78 -2.68 -10.89
N GLU A 44 17.33 -1.63 -11.56
CA GLU A 44 15.94 -1.47 -11.99
C GLU A 44 15.62 -2.43 -13.13
N MET A 45 14.34 -2.60 -13.42
CA MET A 45 13.84 -3.54 -14.44
C MET A 45 14.23 -3.13 -15.87
N ASP A 46 14.55 -1.87 -16.09
CA ASP A 46 15.12 -1.34 -17.35
C ASP A 46 16.61 -1.69 -17.52
N GLY A 47 17.24 -2.29 -16.50
CA GLY A 47 18.65 -2.62 -16.46
C GLY A 47 19.54 -1.55 -15.81
N SER A 48 19.00 -0.41 -15.41
CA SER A 48 19.74 0.67 -14.77
C SER A 48 20.27 0.25 -13.40
N VAL A 49 21.60 0.24 -13.22
CA VAL A 49 22.24 -0.18 -11.97
C VAL A 49 22.32 0.97 -10.97
N SER A 50 21.90 0.73 -9.73
CA SER A 50 22.04 1.70 -8.65
C SER A 50 23.51 1.98 -8.35
N GLN A 51 23.85 3.27 -8.30
CA GLN A 51 25.19 3.74 -7.95
C GLN A 51 25.55 3.47 -6.48
N ARG A 52 24.55 3.24 -5.61
CA ARG A 52 24.74 3.02 -4.18
C ARG A 52 24.28 1.62 -3.77
N ALA A 53 25.08 0.99 -2.91
CA ALA A 53 24.69 -0.27 -2.29
C ALA A 53 23.63 -0.01 -1.19
N ILE A 54 22.63 -0.89 -1.13
CA ILE A 54 21.50 -0.82 -0.20
C ILE A 54 21.71 -1.83 0.93
N ALA A 55 21.46 -1.41 2.16
CA ALA A 55 21.55 -2.29 3.32
C ALA A 55 20.46 -3.36 3.29
N ALA A 56 20.80 -4.59 3.70
CA ALA A 56 19.89 -5.75 3.69
C ALA A 56 18.54 -5.48 4.38
N PHE A 57 18.55 -4.78 5.52
CA PHE A 57 17.32 -4.49 6.29
C PHE A 57 16.36 -3.51 5.62
N ARG A 58 16.77 -2.88 4.51
CA ARG A 58 15.90 -2.02 3.69
C ARG A 58 15.25 -2.75 2.52
N LEU A 59 15.63 -4.01 2.27
CA LEU A 59 15.11 -4.80 1.18
C LEU A 59 13.91 -5.63 1.64
N LEU A 60 12.87 -5.63 0.81
CA LEU A 60 11.75 -6.55 0.92
C LEU A 60 11.87 -7.55 -0.23
N SER A 61 11.88 -8.84 0.09
CA SER A 61 11.92 -9.90 -0.92
C SER A 61 10.64 -9.88 -1.75
N TYR A 62 10.79 -9.93 -3.07
CA TYR A 62 9.67 -10.06 -3.99
C TYR A 62 9.47 -11.54 -4.30
N PHE A 63 8.31 -12.08 -3.94
CA PHE A 63 7.90 -13.44 -4.31
C PHE A 63 7.04 -13.37 -5.56
N ASN A 64 7.36 -14.17 -6.58
CA ASN A 64 6.48 -14.33 -7.73
C ASN A 64 5.23 -15.12 -7.27
N GLN A 65 4.04 -14.74 -7.73
CA GLN A 65 2.80 -15.47 -7.50
C GLN A 65 2.92 -16.96 -7.89
N GLN A 66 3.67 -17.28 -8.94
CA GLN A 66 3.92 -18.67 -9.37
C GLN A 66 4.87 -19.44 -8.45
N SER A 67 5.58 -18.75 -7.57
CA SER A 67 6.55 -19.34 -6.62
C SER A 67 6.03 -19.39 -5.19
N MET A 68 4.75 -19.08 -4.98
CA MET A 68 4.09 -19.13 -3.69
C MET A 68 3.50 -20.53 -3.49
N PRO A 69 4.13 -21.41 -2.69
CA PRO A 69 3.62 -22.76 -2.45
C PRO A 69 2.27 -22.80 -1.72
N LEU A 70 1.75 -21.65 -1.26
CA LEU A 70 0.48 -21.53 -0.53
C LEU A 70 -0.72 -21.39 -1.48
N LEU A 71 -0.54 -20.97 -2.73
CA LEU A 71 -1.64 -20.80 -3.69
C LEU A 71 -2.16 -22.13 -4.24
N ASP A 72 -1.31 -23.15 -4.35
CA ASP A 72 -1.71 -24.49 -4.80
C ASP A 72 -2.70 -25.17 -3.83
N GLU A 73 -2.72 -24.77 -2.55
CA GLU A 73 -3.61 -25.32 -1.51
C GLU A 73 -4.96 -24.58 -1.43
N LEU A 74 -5.11 -23.43 -2.10
CA LEU A 74 -6.33 -22.63 -2.12
C LEU A 74 -7.12 -22.76 -3.43
N ASP A 75 -6.59 -23.46 -4.43
CA ASP A 75 -7.27 -23.75 -5.70
C ASP A 75 -8.26 -24.93 -5.57
N ASP A 76 -8.99 -24.97 -4.45
CA ASP A 76 -10.22 -25.74 -4.34
C ASP A 76 -11.32 -24.91 -5.02
N HIS A 77 -11.32 -24.92 -6.35
CA HIS A 77 -12.35 -24.29 -7.18
C HIS A 77 -13.72 -24.92 -6.85
N ASP A 78 -14.47 -24.30 -5.94
CA ASP A 78 -15.89 -24.58 -5.77
C ASP A 78 -16.67 -23.88 -6.90
N ASP A 79 -17.04 -24.66 -7.91
CA ASP A 79 -17.87 -24.28 -9.04
C ASP A 79 -19.33 -23.94 -8.65
N ASN A 80 -19.70 -24.03 -7.36
CA ASN A 80 -21.04 -23.72 -6.85
C ASN A 80 -21.09 -22.43 -6.01
N LEU A 81 -20.38 -21.38 -6.42
CA LEU A 81 -20.69 -20.03 -5.94
C LEU A 81 -22.03 -19.60 -6.54
N ASP A 82 -23.08 -19.95 -5.81
CA ASP A 82 -24.49 -19.68 -6.07
C ASP A 82 -24.74 -18.22 -6.48
N GLU A 83 -25.79 -18.10 -7.29
CA GLU A 83 -26.34 -16.92 -7.95
C GLU A 83 -26.29 -15.63 -7.12
N PRO A 84 -26.12 -14.45 -7.75
CA PRO A 84 -26.16 -13.18 -7.04
C PRO A 84 -27.51 -13.02 -6.33
N GLU A 85 -27.49 -12.91 -5.00
CA GLU A 85 -28.68 -12.51 -4.24
C GLU A 85 -29.12 -11.12 -4.72
N ASP A 86 -30.38 -11.00 -5.13
CA ASP A 86 -31.00 -9.75 -5.58
C ASP A 86 -30.75 -8.63 -4.55
N GLU A 87 -29.97 -7.61 -4.93
CA GLU A 87 -29.77 -6.44 -4.07
C GLU A 87 -31.11 -5.72 -3.87
N PRO A 88 -31.53 -5.42 -2.63
CA PRO A 88 -32.73 -4.63 -2.41
C PRO A 88 -32.51 -3.23 -2.96
N ASP A 89 -33.48 -2.71 -3.73
CA ASP A 89 -33.43 -1.34 -4.18
C ASP A 89 -33.44 -0.41 -2.95
N TYR A 90 -32.41 0.42 -2.84
CA TYR A 90 -32.39 1.50 -1.88
C TYR A 90 -33.05 2.68 -2.58
N GLU A 91 -34.34 2.91 -2.34
CA GLU A 91 -34.97 4.18 -2.71
C GLU A 91 -34.16 5.33 -2.08
N HIS A 92 -33.43 6.06 -2.93
CA HIS A 92 -32.73 7.26 -2.56
C HIS A 92 -33.79 8.36 -2.33
N ASN A 93 -34.27 8.44 -1.09
CA ASN A 93 -35.06 9.58 -0.64
C ASN A 93 -34.16 10.82 -0.67
N ASN A 94 -34.15 11.51 -1.81
CA ASN A 94 -33.72 12.90 -1.90
C ASN A 94 -34.68 13.73 -1.04
N SER A 95 -34.38 13.80 0.25
CA SER A 95 -34.87 14.88 1.09
C SER A 95 -33.93 16.04 0.76
N ASP A 96 -34.24 16.75 -0.33
CA ASP A 96 -33.67 18.07 -0.54
C ASP A 96 -34.21 18.93 0.60
N ASP A 97 -33.39 19.08 1.65
CA ASP A 97 -33.61 20.08 2.69
C ASP A 97 -33.58 21.44 1.98
N GLU A 98 -34.76 22.06 1.89
CA GLU A 98 -34.91 23.41 1.37
C GLU A 98 -34.08 24.39 2.20
N ASP A 99 -33.20 25.14 1.52
CA ASP A 99 -32.55 26.33 2.08
C ASP A 99 -33.65 27.36 2.42
N ASP A 100 -33.93 27.56 3.71
CA ASP A 100 -34.78 28.64 4.22
C ASP A 100 -33.95 29.95 4.32
N ASP A 101 -34.50 31.03 3.76
CA ASP A 101 -33.91 32.37 3.52
C ASP A 101 -33.78 33.23 4.80
#